data_AF-A0A7U7L9Z5-F1
#
_entry.id   AF-A0A7U7L9Z5-F1
#
_cell.length_a   1.000
_cell.length_b   1.000
_cell.length_c   1.000
_cell.angle_alpha   90.00
_cell.angle_beta   90.00
_cell.angle_gamma   90.00
#
_symmetry.space_group_name_H-M   'P 1'
#
loop_
_entity.id
_entity.type
_entity.pdbx_description
1 polymer ?
#
loop_
_entity_poly.entity_id
_entity_poly.type
_entity_poly.pdbx_seq_one_letter_code
_entity_poly.pdbx_strand_id
1 'polypeptide(L)'
;FLAYLTVLGNIAYPVWLFQGLEKMAGIAISMLISRIISVFLTFLLVKDVNDLAMAVLIQSSITITAGVISIFFLISLRKINWIMPSFTKMKELIIDGWHYFISSAAISLYTTSATIILGIFTGPATVGYFIAADKIRLALQGIIGPVTQAVFPRVSYIIKDNPENGITIAKKVFKWQFTIMFFLSAL
;
A
#
# COMPACT_ATOMS: atom_id res chain seq x y z
N PHE A 1 -6.71 -19.47 2.49
CA PHE A 1 -6.82 -19.55 1.02
C PHE A 1 -7.42 -18.28 0.42
N LEU A 2 -8.62 -17.87 0.82
CA LEU A 2 -9.31 -16.68 0.27
C LEU A 2 -8.49 -15.37 0.40
N ALA A 3 -7.78 -15.21 1.52
CA ALA A 3 -6.88 -14.08 1.74
C ALA A 3 -5.73 -13.96 0.71
N TYR A 4 -5.39 -15.05 0.01
CA TYR A 4 -4.30 -15.07 -0.96
C TYR A 4 -4.67 -14.35 -2.27
N LEU A 5 -5.97 -14.09 -2.54
CA LEU A 5 -6.39 -13.22 -3.64
C LEU A 5 -5.73 -11.84 -3.55
N THR A 6 -5.45 -11.34 -2.35
CA THR A 6 -4.77 -10.05 -2.15
C THR A 6 -3.40 -10.02 -2.84
N VAL A 7 -2.68 -11.16 -2.88
CA VAL A 7 -1.37 -11.27 -3.54
C VAL A 7 -1.50 -11.05 -5.04
N LEU A 8 -2.48 -11.70 -5.67
CA LEU A 8 -2.78 -11.50 -7.09
C LEU A 8 -3.21 -10.05 -7.37
N GLY A 9 -4.00 -9.46 -6.47
CA GLY A 9 -4.39 -8.06 -6.58
C GLY A 9 -3.22 -7.08 -6.51
N ASN A 10 -2.22 -7.35 -5.66
CA ASN A 10 -1.01 -6.52 -5.59
C ASN A 10 -0.18 -6.60 -6.88
N ILE A 11 -0.19 -7.73 -7.59
CA ILE A 11 0.44 -7.86 -8.92
C ILE A 11 -0.33 -7.03 -9.95
N ALA A 12 -1.67 -7.09 -9.89
CA ALA A 12 -2.56 -6.40 -10.82
C ALA A 12 -2.67 -4.88 -10.59
N TYR A 13 -2.18 -4.36 -9.46
CA TYR A 13 -2.28 -2.95 -9.07
C TYR A 13 -0.93 -2.23 -9.21
N PRO A 14 -0.60 -1.66 -10.38
CA PRO A 14 0.75 -1.22 -10.75
C PRO A 14 1.10 0.16 -10.19
N VAL A 15 1.11 0.30 -8.86
CA VAL A 15 1.41 1.57 -8.18
C VAL A 15 2.74 2.17 -8.64
N TRP A 16 3.77 1.34 -8.78
CA TRP A 16 5.12 1.72 -9.22
C TRP A 16 5.13 2.41 -10.59
N LEU A 17 4.26 1.97 -11.51
CA LEU A 17 4.19 2.50 -12.87
C LEU A 17 3.59 3.91 -12.86
N PHE A 18 2.49 4.08 -12.13
CA PHE A 18 1.89 5.38 -11.93
C PHE A 18 2.81 6.34 -11.17
N GLN A 19 3.62 5.82 -10.24
CA GLN A 19 4.72 6.54 -9.57
C GLN A 19 5.75 7.06 -10.56
N GLY A 20 6.25 6.22 -11.45
CA GLY A 20 7.17 6.64 -12.51
C GLY A 20 6.57 7.65 -13.49
N LEU A 21 5.26 7.59 -13.73
CA LEU A 21 4.54 8.53 -14.62
C LEU A 21 4.06 9.82 -13.93
N GLU A 22 4.28 9.98 -12.62
CA GLU A 22 3.75 11.08 -11.79
C GLU A 22 2.21 11.23 -11.88
N LYS A 23 1.48 10.13 -12.11
CA LYS A 23 0.00 10.12 -12.27
C LYS A 23 -0.72 9.47 -11.08
N MET A 24 -0.47 9.95 -9.86
CA MET A 24 -1.03 9.37 -8.62
C MET A 24 -2.57 9.30 -8.60
N ALA A 25 -3.24 10.24 -9.27
CA ALA A 25 -4.69 10.31 -9.27
C ALA A 25 -5.37 9.03 -9.75
N GLY A 26 -4.81 8.34 -10.76
CA GLY A 26 -5.38 7.09 -11.27
C GLY A 26 -5.40 5.98 -10.22
N ILE A 27 -4.30 5.82 -9.49
CA ILE A 27 -4.15 4.87 -8.38
C ILE A 27 -5.10 5.22 -7.22
N ALA A 28 -5.14 6.49 -6.82
CA ALA A 28 -5.97 6.95 -5.72
C ALA A 28 -7.47 6.76 -6.01
N ILE A 29 -7.93 7.14 -7.19
CA ILE A 29 -9.33 6.99 -7.61
C ILE A 29 -9.71 5.50 -7.70
N SER A 30 -8.83 4.67 -8.28
CA SER A 30 -9.07 3.23 -8.38
C SER A 30 -9.24 2.58 -7.01
N MET A 31 -8.37 2.92 -6.05
CA MET A 31 -8.46 2.40 -4.68
C MET A 31 -9.71 2.89 -3.96
N LEU A 32 -10.06 4.17 -4.15
CA LEU A 32 -11.23 4.76 -3.52
C LEU A 32 -12.51 4.08 -4.00
N ILE A 33 -12.67 3.93 -5.31
CA ILE A 33 -13.83 3.24 -5.91
C ILE A 33 -13.91 1.81 -5.38
N SER A 34 -12.81 1.06 -5.40
CA SER A 34 -12.77 -0.31 -4.88
C SER A 34 -13.15 -0.40 -3.41
N ARG A 35 -12.69 0.53 -2.56
CA ARG A 35 -13.07 0.57 -1.15
C ARG A 35 -14.55 0.88 -0.96
N ILE A 36 -15.11 1.81 -1.73
CA ILE A 36 -16.54 2.14 -1.68
C ILE A 36 -17.39 0.91 -2.06
N ILE A 37 -17.03 0.23 -3.15
CA ILE A 37 -17.70 -1.00 -3.59
C ILE A 37 -17.62 -2.07 -2.50
N SER A 38 -16.45 -2.28 -1.91
CA SER A 38 -16.28 -3.29 -0.86
C SER A 38 -17.07 -2.97 0.40
N VAL A 39 -17.11 -1.71 0.85
CA VAL A 39 -17.95 -1.30 2.00
C VAL A 39 -19.42 -1.61 1.71
N PHE A 40 -19.90 -1.25 0.53
CA PHE A 40 -21.28 -1.54 0.12
C PHE A 40 -21.57 -3.05 0.11
N LEU A 41 -20.66 -3.85 -0.46
CA LEU A 41 -20.78 -5.31 -0.48
C LEU A 41 -20.73 -5.93 0.92
N THR A 42 -19.90 -5.40 1.82
CA THR A 42 -19.81 -5.87 3.20
C THR A 42 -21.15 -5.74 3.91
N PHE A 43 -21.79 -4.57 3.86
CA PHE A 43 -23.10 -4.38 4.50
C PHE A 43 -24.22 -5.21 3.88
N LEU A 44 -24.12 -5.54 2.59
CA LEU A 44 -25.14 -6.33 1.90
C LEU A 44 -25.00 -7.84 2.17
N LEU A 45 -23.76 -8.35 2.18
CA LEU A 45 -23.46 -9.78 2.16
C LEU A 45 -23.00 -10.37 3.51
N VAL A 46 -22.53 -9.55 4.45
CA VAL A 46 -22.04 -10.02 5.77
C VAL A 46 -23.06 -9.67 6.84
N LYS A 47 -23.79 -10.66 7.35
CA LYS A 47 -24.88 -10.46 8.31
C LYS A 47 -24.64 -11.16 9.64
N ASP A 48 -23.88 -12.26 9.64
CA ASP A 48 -23.61 -13.05 10.84
C ASP A 48 -22.12 -13.45 10.93
N VAL A 49 -21.71 -13.99 12.07
CA VAL A 49 -20.37 -14.51 12.37
C VAL A 49 -19.96 -15.64 11.41
N ASN A 50 -20.93 -16.38 10.88
CA ASN A 50 -20.70 -17.43 9.90
C ASN A 50 -20.24 -16.90 8.53
N ASP A 51 -20.43 -15.60 8.24
CA ASP A 51 -20.07 -14.97 6.96
C ASP A 51 -18.60 -14.51 6.91
N LEU A 52 -17.76 -14.99 7.82
CA LEU A 52 -16.34 -14.61 7.90
C LEU A 52 -15.58 -14.88 6.60
N ALA A 53 -15.88 -16.00 5.92
CA ALA A 53 -15.30 -16.30 4.62
C ALA A 53 -15.65 -15.25 3.55
N MET A 54 -16.90 -14.76 3.57
CA MET A 54 -17.37 -13.71 2.67
C MET A 54 -16.71 -12.37 2.99
N ALA A 55 -16.59 -12.02 4.27
CA ALA A 55 -15.90 -10.81 4.71
C ALA A 55 -14.43 -10.79 4.25
N VAL A 56 -13.72 -11.91 4.39
CA VAL A 56 -12.34 -12.07 3.92
C VAL A 56 -12.25 -11.97 2.39
N LEU A 57 -13.19 -12.56 1.66
CA LEU A 57 -13.24 -12.47 0.20
C LEU A 57 -13.43 -11.02 -0.28
N ILE A 58 -14.39 -10.30 0.29
CA ILE A 58 -14.64 -8.90 -0.05
C ILE A 58 -13.38 -8.07 0.22
N GLN A 59 -12.76 -8.26 1.39
CA GLN A 59 -11.55 -7.54 1.77
C GLN A 59 -10.38 -7.83 0.83
N SER A 60 -10.19 -9.07 0.39
CA SER A 60 -9.14 -9.46 -0.56
C SER A 60 -9.42 -9.02 -2.00
N SER A 61 -10.69 -8.80 -2.37
CA SER A 61 -11.06 -8.33 -3.70
C SER A 61 -10.75 -6.84 -3.96
N ILE A 62 -10.50 -6.05 -2.90
CA ILE A 62 -10.21 -4.61 -3.02
C ILE A 62 -9.02 -4.36 -3.93
N THR A 63 -7.91 -5.06 -3.75
CA THR A 63 -6.69 -4.84 -4.54
C THR A 63 -6.86 -5.31 -5.98
N ILE A 64 -7.63 -6.38 -6.20
CA ILE A 64 -7.93 -6.89 -7.55
C ILE A 64 -8.79 -5.90 -8.32
N THR A 65 -9.91 -5.47 -7.72
CA THR A 65 -10.80 -4.48 -8.35
C THR A 65 -10.06 -3.17 -8.61
N ALA A 66 -9.21 -2.73 -7.68
CA ALA A 66 -8.40 -1.52 -7.86
C ALA A 66 -7.38 -1.69 -8.98
N GLY A 67 -6.76 -2.88 -9.07
CA GLY A 67 -5.89 -3.28 -10.17
C GLY A 67 -6.59 -3.17 -11.52
N VAL A 68 -7.75 -3.80 -11.65
CA VAL A 68 -8.56 -3.77 -12.88
C VAL A 68 -8.90 -2.32 -13.28
N ILE A 69 -9.44 -1.52 -12.37
CA ILE A 69 -9.80 -0.11 -12.64
C ILE A 69 -8.55 0.70 -13.04
N SER A 70 -7.43 0.47 -12.36
CA SER A 70 -6.18 1.18 -12.65
C SER A 70 -5.61 0.83 -14.02
N ILE A 71 -5.76 -0.41 -14.48
CA ILE A 71 -5.35 -0.83 -15.83
C ILE A 71 -6.22 -0.15 -16.89
N PHE A 72 -7.54 -0.03 -16.67
CA PHE A 72 -8.40 0.74 -17.57
C PHE A 72 -7.94 2.21 -17.67
N PHE A 73 -7.63 2.83 -16.54
CA PHE A 73 -7.10 4.19 -16.52
C PHE A 73 -5.75 4.27 -17.25
N LEU A 74 -4.89 3.27 -17.07
CA LEU A 74 -3.59 3.18 -17.72
C LEU A 74 -3.69 3.12 -19.25
N ILE A 75 -4.60 2.29 -19.77
CA ILE A 75 -4.86 2.17 -21.21
C ILE A 75 -5.35 3.50 -21.78
N SER A 76 -6.21 4.22 -21.05
CA SER A 76 -6.72 5.53 -21.47
C SER A 76 -5.62 6.61 -21.60
N LEU A 77 -4.51 6.48 -20.87
CA LEU A 77 -3.39 7.41 -20.95
C LEU A 77 -2.62 7.31 -22.28
N ARG A 78 -2.73 6.20 -23.04
CA ARG A 78 -2.03 5.95 -24.31
C ARG A 78 -0.51 6.20 -24.29
N LYS A 79 0.13 6.05 -23.12
CA LYS A 79 1.57 6.33 -22.91
C LYS A 79 2.45 5.08 -22.83
N ILE A 80 1.90 3.89 -23.05
CA ILE A 80 2.59 2.63 -22.74
C ILE A 80 2.54 1.68 -23.93
N ASN A 81 3.71 1.10 -24.23
CA ASN A 81 3.87 0.00 -25.17
C ASN A 81 3.99 -1.29 -24.37
N TRP A 82 3.15 -2.27 -24.71
CA TRP A 82 3.21 -3.60 -24.13
C TRP A 82 4.35 -4.37 -24.80
N ILE A 83 5.35 -4.75 -24.01
CA ILE A 83 6.49 -5.55 -24.46
C ILE A 83 6.59 -6.81 -23.62
N MET A 84 6.98 -7.93 -24.24
CA MET A 84 7.26 -9.16 -23.50
C MET A 84 8.60 -9.00 -22.77
N PRO A 85 8.66 -9.15 -21.43
CA PRO A 85 9.91 -9.03 -20.70
C PRO A 85 10.83 -10.23 -20.97
N SER A 86 12.13 -9.98 -21.06
CA SER A 86 13.14 -11.04 -21.10
C SER A 86 13.28 -11.71 -19.73
N PHE A 87 13.37 -13.04 -19.69
CA PHE A 87 13.60 -13.79 -18.45
C PHE A 87 14.86 -13.35 -17.71
N THR A 88 15.94 -13.07 -18.45
CA THR A 88 17.19 -12.55 -17.89
C THR A 88 16.96 -11.23 -17.16
N LYS A 89 16.20 -10.31 -17.77
CA LYS A 89 15.90 -9.00 -17.17
C LYS A 89 15.01 -9.11 -15.94
N MET A 90 14.05 -10.03 -15.93
CA MET A 90 13.25 -10.30 -14.74
C MET A 90 14.11 -10.82 -13.59
N LYS A 91 15.06 -11.73 -13.87
CA LYS A 91 15.96 -12.27 -12.84
C LYS A 91 16.87 -11.19 -12.26
N GLU A 92 17.43 -10.32 -13.09
CA GLU A 92 18.22 -9.16 -12.64
C GLU A 92 17.41 -8.27 -11.68
N LEU A 93 16.19 -7.90 -12.06
CA LEU A 93 15.33 -7.03 -11.25
C LEU A 93 14.96 -7.65 -9.89
N ILE A 94 14.79 -8.97 -9.83
CA ILE A 94 14.53 -9.69 -8.57
C ILE A 94 15.75 -9.63 -7.65
N ILE A 95 16.96 -9.79 -8.20
CA ILE A 95 18.20 -9.73 -7.44
C ILE A 95 18.45 -8.30 -6.94
N ASP A 96 18.29 -7.29 -7.80
CA ASP A 96 18.44 -5.88 -7.44
C ASP A 96 17.42 -5.46 -6.37
N GLY A 97 16.18 -5.94 -6.48
CA GLY A 97 15.11 -5.69 -5.53
C GLY A 97 15.20 -6.47 -4.21
N TRP A 98 16.16 -7.39 -4.06
CA TRP A 98 16.23 -8.28 -2.91
C TRP A 98 16.38 -7.54 -1.58
N HIS A 99 17.21 -6.51 -1.53
CA HIS A 99 17.39 -5.70 -0.33
C HIS A 99 16.10 -4.98 0.06
N TYR A 100 15.39 -4.42 -0.91
CA TYR A 100 14.09 -3.78 -0.68
C TYR A 100 13.05 -4.78 -0.18
N PHE A 101 13.04 -6.00 -0.73
CA PHE A 101 12.19 -7.08 -0.28
C PHE A 101 12.46 -7.45 1.19
N ILE A 102 13.72 -7.68 1.57
CA ILE A 102 14.09 -8.01 2.95
C ILE A 102 13.73 -6.89 3.91
N SER A 103 14.01 -5.64 3.57
CA SER A 103 13.61 -4.48 4.39
C SER A 103 12.09 -4.41 4.56
N SER A 104 11.33 -4.60 3.49
CA SER A 104 9.86 -4.57 3.53
C SER A 104 9.30 -5.76 4.33
N ALA A 105 9.88 -6.94 4.19
CA ALA A 105 9.51 -8.13 4.93
C ALA A 105 9.79 -7.96 6.44
N ALA A 106 10.94 -7.39 6.81
CA ALA A 106 11.26 -7.08 8.19
C ALA A 106 10.26 -6.08 8.79
N ILE A 107 9.89 -5.04 8.03
CA ILE A 107 8.85 -4.09 8.44
C ILE A 107 7.52 -4.78 8.68
N SER A 108 7.07 -5.61 7.73
CA SER A 108 5.84 -6.36 7.88
C SER A 108 5.88 -7.30 9.09
N LEU A 109 7.03 -7.92 9.35
CA LEU A 109 7.20 -8.86 10.45
C LEU A 109 7.03 -8.13 11.78
N TYR A 110 7.83 -7.10 12.09
CA TYR A 110 7.73 -6.43 13.39
C TYR A 110 6.39 -5.70 13.60
N THR A 111 5.77 -5.20 12.53
CA THR A 111 4.47 -4.51 12.64
C THR A 111 3.29 -5.46 12.83
N THR A 112 3.36 -6.69 12.32
CA THR A 112 2.28 -7.68 12.48
C THR A 112 2.49 -8.63 13.65
N SER A 113 3.74 -8.80 14.12
CA SER A 113 4.08 -9.64 15.27
C SER A 113 3.32 -9.27 16.53
N ALA A 114 3.06 -7.98 16.80
CA ALA A 114 2.36 -7.55 18.00
C ALA A 114 0.99 -8.22 18.16
N THR A 115 0.20 -8.26 17.09
CA THR A 115 -1.13 -8.90 17.08
C THR A 115 -1.04 -10.41 17.26
N ILE A 116 -0.04 -11.06 16.63
CA ILE A 116 0.17 -12.50 16.75
C ILE A 116 0.56 -12.88 18.18
N ILE A 117 1.52 -12.15 18.76
CA ILE A 117 1.99 -12.35 20.13
C ILE A 117 0.82 -12.17 21.09
N LEU A 118 0.06 -11.07 20.99
CA LEU A 118 -1.13 -10.86 21.84
C LEU A 118 -2.18 -11.99 21.69
N GLY A 119 -2.37 -12.51 20.48
CA GLY A 119 -3.25 -13.63 20.22
C GLY A 119 -2.86 -14.92 20.93
N ILE A 120 -1.55 -15.16 21.13
CA ILE A 120 -1.05 -16.31 21.88
C ILE A 120 -1.27 -16.12 23.39
N PHE A 121 -1.10 -14.90 23.91
CA PHE A 121 -1.02 -14.67 25.36
C PHE A 121 -2.30 -14.13 26.05
N THR A 122 -3.20 -13.45 25.33
CA THR A 122 -4.22 -12.58 25.98
C THR A 122 -5.68 -12.85 25.57
N GLY A 123 -5.90 -13.74 24.60
CA GLY A 123 -7.22 -14.14 24.12
C GLY A 123 -7.88 -13.17 23.11
N PRO A 124 -8.95 -13.61 22.41
CA PRO A 124 -9.49 -12.90 21.24
C PRO A 124 -10.06 -11.50 21.54
N ALA A 125 -10.65 -11.27 22.71
CA ALA A 125 -11.24 -9.98 23.07
C ALA A 125 -10.17 -8.88 23.20
N THR A 126 -9.07 -9.17 23.90
CA THR A 126 -7.93 -8.26 24.06
C THR A 126 -7.28 -7.93 22.72
N VAL A 127 -7.12 -8.95 21.85
CA VAL A 127 -6.64 -8.76 20.48
C VAL A 127 -7.56 -7.85 19.68
N GLY A 128 -8.88 -7.99 19.83
CA GLY A 128 -9.87 -7.13 19.19
C GLY A 128 -9.71 -5.66 19.59
N TYR A 129 -9.56 -5.37 20.88
CA TYR A 129 -9.30 -4.01 21.36
C TYR A 129 -7.98 -3.44 20.84
N PHE A 130 -6.92 -4.25 20.84
CA PHE A 130 -5.63 -3.83 20.30
C PHE A 130 -5.73 -3.49 18.80
N ILE A 131 -6.36 -4.37 18.00
CA ILE A 131 -6.54 -4.14 16.57
C ILE A 131 -7.36 -2.87 16.33
N ALA A 132 -8.42 -2.62 17.09
CA ALA A 132 -9.24 -1.41 16.94
C ALA A 132 -8.41 -0.14 17.19
N ALA A 133 -7.63 -0.10 18.27
CA ALA A 133 -6.73 1.03 18.56
C ALA A 133 -5.62 1.17 17.50
N ASP A 134 -5.03 0.05 17.07
CA ASP A 134 -4.00 0.04 16.03
C ASP A 134 -4.53 0.55 14.69
N LYS A 135 -5.80 0.28 14.34
CA LYS A 135 -6.43 0.84 13.14
C LYS A 135 -6.53 2.36 13.18
N ILE A 136 -6.81 2.95 14.35
CA ILE A 136 -6.81 4.41 14.52
C ILE A 136 -5.39 4.94 14.35
N ARG A 137 -4.40 4.33 15.01
CA ARG A 137 -2.98 4.67 14.85
C ARG A 137 -2.55 4.64 13.39
N LEU A 138 -2.90 3.57 12.66
CA LEU A 138 -2.58 3.42 11.25
C LEU A 138 -3.29 4.45 10.37
N ALA A 139 -4.53 4.85 10.70
CA ALA A 139 -5.23 5.90 9.98
C ALA A 139 -4.51 7.25 10.10
N LEU A 140 -4.03 7.60 11.30
CA LEU A 140 -3.22 8.80 11.54
C LEU A 140 -1.88 8.73 10.79
N GLN A 141 -1.20 7.58 10.82
CA GLN A 141 0.02 7.36 10.05
C GLN A 141 -0.20 7.42 8.53
N GLY A 142 -1.40 7.02 8.07
CA GLY A 142 -1.78 6.97 6.67
C GLY A 142 -1.69 8.32 5.94
N ILE A 143 -1.67 9.44 6.68
CA ILE A 143 -1.51 10.79 6.13
C ILE A 143 -0.13 10.97 5.47
N ILE A 144 0.91 10.31 5.98
CA ILE A 144 2.28 10.42 5.46
C ILE A 144 2.46 9.68 4.15
N GLY A 145 1.84 8.50 4.04
CA GLY A 145 2.06 7.57 2.93
C GLY A 145 1.96 8.23 1.55
N PRO A 146 0.85 8.92 1.22
CA PRO A 146 0.68 9.60 -0.07
C PRO A 146 1.75 10.65 -0.36
N VAL A 147 2.21 11.39 0.66
CA VAL A 147 3.26 12.40 0.50
C VAL A 147 4.57 11.73 0.12
N THR A 148 4.96 10.67 0.83
CA THR A 148 6.16 9.89 0.48
C THR A 148 6.07 9.31 -0.92
N GLN A 149 4.92 8.74 -1.30
CA GLN A 149 4.69 8.15 -2.62
C GLN A 149 4.77 9.18 -3.77
N ALA A 150 4.30 10.41 -3.56
CA ALA A 150 4.36 11.47 -4.55
C ALA A 150 5.76 12.10 -4.66
N VAL A 151 6.45 12.27 -3.52
CA VAL A 151 7.77 12.91 -3.45
C VAL A 151 8.87 11.99 -3.97
N PHE A 152 8.78 10.68 -3.70
CA PHE A 152 9.82 9.71 -4.04
C PHE A 152 10.30 9.79 -5.50
N PRO A 153 9.45 9.65 -6.54
CA PRO A 153 9.90 9.69 -7.93
C PRO A 153 10.57 11.03 -8.29
N ARG A 154 10.03 12.14 -7.77
CA ARG A 154 10.56 13.49 -8.03
C ARG A 154 11.95 13.67 -7.42
N VAL A 155 12.16 13.21 -6.19
CA VAL A 155 13.45 13.29 -5.52
C VAL A 155 14.47 12.38 -6.21
N SER A 156 14.10 11.14 -6.55
CA SER A 156 14.97 10.22 -7.28
C SER A 156 15.43 10.78 -8.62
N TYR A 157 14.53 11.46 -9.34
CA TYR A 157 14.88 12.15 -10.59
C TYR A 157 15.88 13.29 -10.36
N ILE A 158 15.65 14.15 -9.37
CA ILE A 158 16.54 15.30 -9.08
C ILE A 158 17.91 14.83 -8.60
N ILE A 159 18.00 13.78 -7.76
CA ILE A 159 19.28 13.27 -7.24
C ILE A 159 20.18 12.79 -8.38
N LYS A 160 19.61 12.28 -9.48
CA LYS A 160 20.37 11.83 -10.64
C LYS A 160 21.19 12.97 -11.28
N ASP A 161 20.61 14.17 -11.36
CA ASP A 161 21.24 15.33 -12.02
C ASP A 161 21.93 16.27 -11.03
N ASN A 162 21.36 16.48 -9.85
CA ASN A 162 21.90 17.33 -8.78
C ASN A 162 21.65 16.70 -7.39
N PRO A 163 22.62 15.92 -6.87
CA PRO A 163 22.49 15.23 -5.59
C PRO A 163 22.22 16.17 -4.40
N GLU A 164 22.88 17.32 -4.34
CA GLU A 164 22.77 18.26 -3.21
C GLU A 164 21.35 18.85 -3.09
N ASN A 165 20.77 19.24 -4.23
CA ASN A 165 19.41 19.76 -4.28
C ASN A 165 18.37 18.66 -3.92
N GLY A 166 18.56 17.45 -4.45
CA GLY A 166 17.70 16.30 -4.15
C GLY A 166 17.68 15.95 -2.66
N ILE A 167 18.85 15.94 -2.01
CA ILE A 167 18.98 15.73 -0.56
C ILE A 167 18.31 16.86 0.23
N THR A 168 18.42 18.11 -0.22
CA THR A 168 17.80 19.27 0.45
C THR A 168 16.28 19.16 0.44
N ILE A 169 15.69 18.77 -0.69
CA ILE A 169 14.24 18.52 -0.80
C ILE A 169 13.83 17.37 0.10
N ALA A 170 14.58 16.25 0.09
CA ALA A 170 14.32 15.11 0.96
C ALA A 170 14.33 15.51 2.45
N LYS A 171 15.32 16.29 2.89
CA LYS A 171 15.41 16.81 4.27
C LYS A 171 14.23 17.74 4.61
N LYS A 172 13.78 18.57 3.67
CA LYS A 172 12.64 19.47 3.88
C LYS A 172 11.35 18.69 4.07
N VAL A 173 11.11 17.67 3.24
CA VAL A 173 9.95 16.78 3.34
C VAL A 173 10.01 15.98 4.64
N PHE A 174 11.18 15.44 5.00
CA PHE A 174 11.38 14.74 6.27
C PHE A 174 11.05 15.62 7.49
N LYS A 175 11.55 16.86 7.53
CA LYS A 175 11.24 17.81 8.61
C LYS A 175 9.74 18.05 8.73
N TRP A 176 9.06 18.27 7.61
CA TRP A 176 7.61 18.47 7.58
C TRP A 176 6.84 17.24 8.10
N GLN A 177 7.22 16.04 7.66
CA GLN A 177 6.63 14.78 8.14
C GLN A 177 6.85 14.58 9.65
N PHE A 178 8.06 14.89 10.13
CA PHE A 178 8.39 14.80 11.55
C PHE A 178 7.53 15.76 12.39
N THR A 179 7.39 17.01 11.97
CA THR A 179 6.55 18.00 12.66
C THR A 179 5.10 17.52 12.75
N ILE A 180 4.53 17.02 11.66
CA ILE A 180 3.15 16.49 11.64
C ILE A 180 2.99 15.32 12.61
N MET A 181 3.92 14.37 12.62
CA MET A 181 3.87 13.23 13.54
C MET A 181 4.01 13.64 15.00
N PHE A 182 4.85 14.63 15.27
CA PHE A 182 5.02 15.15 16.62
C PHE A 182 3.70 15.72 17.15
N PHE A 183 3.00 16.53 16.35
CA PHE A 183 1.68 17.06 16.73
C PHE A 183 0.61 15.96 16.83
N LEU A 184 0.60 15.00 15.91
CA LEU A 184 -0.34 13.86 15.98
C LEU A 184 -0.11 12.97 17.21
N SER A 185 1.13 12.83 17.67
CA SER A 185 1.43 12.05 18.88
C SER A 185 1.04 12.74 20.19
N ALA A 186 0.82 14.06 20.14
CA ALA A 186 0.41 14.86 21.28
C ALA A 186 -1.12 15.00 21.44
N LEU A 187 -1.89 14.49 20.46
CA LEU A 187 -3.36 14.46 20.46
C LEU A 187 -3.86 13.10 20.95
#